data_AF-A0A8T1S0A1-F1
#
_entry.id   AF-A0A8T1S0A1-F1
#
_cell.length_a   1.000
_cell.length_b   1.000
_cell.length_c   1.000
_cell.angle_alpha   90.00
_cell.angle_beta   90.00
_cell.angle_gamma   90.00
#
_symmetry.space_group_name_H-M   'P 1'
#
loop_
_entity.id
_entity.type
_entity.pdbx_description
1 polymer ?
#
loop_
_entity_poly.entity_id
_entity_poly.type
_entity_poly.pdbx_seq_one_letter_code
_entity_poly.pdbx_strand_id
1 'polypeptide(L)'
;MNSCSPAPEPGCDGRILDGPGRGAPAGVRVASWRPQRHQGVWAWSQPFWVPTEGGQVAVLLVDTEGSMDIARDTETSVKLSALSMLLGSYQILNVSSQLKDPDLEYLEMFLHVAEEVGKEFGLEPIQHLDLLVRDWSSSLVLGTDGGTEHLRDVRQMLEATTPCKHPKALEALSRSSSRCYLLPFPGKRIMTGNQGTLRDMDEDFRDSLRDYVTALVGSAGRHAWRDRHGALLTGTQLAARIEKFSALMKKHCFGFSSPAQMAITFHNQRVLDRASADHAVFLKEKDGDSRNMFTCLKVRPSKMAELFAERRGQLLWRGRTDMREPVPEQEAQLTELEEELRREAETFLDTYGKRFKKFAILAGVGVGALALGPVGGAAGAGIAAAAIAAEAA
;
A
#
# COMPACT_ATOMS: atom_id res chain seq x y z
N MET A 1 -7.22 51.26 -30.23
CA MET A 1 -7.74 49.87 -30.15
C MET A 1 -6.53 48.95 -30.27
N ASN A 2 -5.91 48.66 -29.13
CA ASN A 2 -4.69 47.85 -29.06
C ASN A 2 -5.05 46.46 -28.53
N SER A 3 -4.70 45.46 -29.31
CA SER A 3 -4.87 44.03 -29.07
C SER A 3 -3.92 43.55 -27.95
N CYS A 4 -4.49 43.05 -26.85
CA CYS A 4 -3.75 42.27 -25.87
C CYS A 4 -3.67 40.81 -26.33
N SER A 5 -2.45 40.29 -26.48
CA SER A 5 -2.19 38.86 -26.63
C SER A 5 -2.22 38.18 -25.25
N PRO A 6 -2.65 36.92 -25.14
CA PRO A 6 -2.65 36.20 -23.86
C PRO A 6 -1.23 35.75 -23.46
N ALA A 7 -0.97 35.76 -22.16
CA ALA A 7 0.28 35.31 -21.55
C ALA A 7 0.49 33.79 -21.72
N PRO A 8 1.74 33.29 -21.80
CA PRO A 8 2.01 31.88 -21.96
C PRO A 8 1.80 31.12 -20.64
N GLU A 9 1.23 29.92 -20.72
CA GLU A 9 1.12 28.97 -19.62
C GLU A 9 2.51 28.49 -19.15
N PRO A 10 2.71 28.21 -17.85
CA PRO A 10 3.98 27.66 -17.37
C PRO A 10 4.09 26.17 -17.76
N GLY A 11 4.83 25.91 -18.84
CA GLY A 11 5.27 24.58 -19.21
C GLY A 11 6.22 23.98 -18.18
N CYS A 12 5.94 22.73 -17.78
CA CYS A 12 6.84 21.91 -16.96
C CYS A 12 8.04 21.46 -17.80
N ASP A 13 9.08 22.29 -17.86
CA ASP A 13 10.35 21.92 -18.49
C ASP A 13 11.36 21.52 -17.39
N GLY A 14 11.20 20.30 -16.88
CA GLY A 14 12.15 19.68 -15.96
C GLY A 14 13.40 19.24 -16.71
N ARG A 15 14.43 20.11 -16.78
CA ARG A 15 15.75 19.73 -17.30
C ARG A 15 16.40 18.68 -16.41
N ILE A 16 16.59 17.49 -16.98
CA ILE A 16 17.45 16.43 -16.47
C ILE A 16 18.90 16.91 -16.62
N LEU A 17 19.62 17.01 -15.50
CA LEU A 17 21.08 17.06 -15.50
C LEU A 17 21.61 15.67 -15.17
N ASP A 18 21.91 14.90 -16.21
CA ASP A 18 22.64 13.64 -16.10
C ASP A 18 24.11 13.92 -15.77
N GLY A 19 24.55 13.44 -14.61
CA GLY A 19 25.97 13.23 -14.27
C GLY A 19 26.34 11.76 -14.43
N PRO A 20 27.57 11.40 -14.83
CA PRO A 20 27.85 10.09 -15.40
C PRO A 20 28.06 9.01 -14.33
N GLY A 21 27.32 7.91 -14.47
CA GLY A 21 27.86 6.55 -14.28
C GLY A 21 27.73 5.89 -12.90
N ARG A 22 26.64 5.16 -12.68
CA ARG A 22 26.54 3.67 -12.60
C ARG A 22 25.29 3.29 -11.79
N GLY A 23 24.56 2.30 -12.31
CA GLY A 23 23.17 2.01 -12.00
C GLY A 23 22.83 1.80 -10.51
N ALA A 24 21.74 2.43 -10.10
CA ALA A 24 20.96 2.07 -8.92
C ALA A 24 19.47 2.15 -9.30
N PRO A 25 18.61 1.20 -8.89
CA PRO A 25 17.19 1.24 -9.19
C PRO A 25 16.52 2.35 -8.38
N ALA A 26 15.44 2.91 -8.93
CA ALA A 26 14.67 3.99 -8.31
C ALA A 26 13.99 3.53 -7.01
N GLY A 27 14.70 3.69 -5.89
CA GLY A 27 14.22 3.50 -4.52
C GLY A 27 14.25 4.79 -3.71
N VAL A 28 13.61 4.76 -2.54
CA VAL A 28 13.57 5.83 -1.52
C VAL A 28 14.92 6.54 -1.41
N ARG A 29 14.96 7.86 -1.61
CA ARG A 29 16.20 8.64 -1.58
C ARG A 29 16.62 8.92 -0.15
N VAL A 30 17.82 8.48 0.20
CA VAL A 30 18.54 8.83 1.43
C VAL A 30 19.42 10.04 1.12
N ALA A 31 19.18 11.18 1.77
CA ALA A 31 20.06 12.35 1.66
C ALA A 31 20.55 12.81 3.04
N SER A 32 21.77 13.37 3.07
CA SER A 32 22.38 13.95 4.26
C SER A 32 21.63 15.21 4.71
N TRP A 33 21.51 15.37 6.03
CA TRP A 33 20.92 16.52 6.73
C TRP A 33 21.22 17.87 6.07
N ARG A 34 20.17 18.57 5.62
CA ARG A 34 20.19 20.01 5.33
C ARG A 34 18.95 20.69 5.91
N PRO A 35 19.07 21.92 6.43
CA PRO A 35 17.95 22.65 7.02
C PRO A 35 17.11 23.30 5.91
N GLN A 36 16.16 22.56 5.37
CA GLN A 36 14.99 23.11 4.68
C GLN A 36 13.76 22.36 5.20
N ARG A 37 12.58 23.01 5.20
CA ARG A 37 11.31 22.38 5.62
C ARG A 37 11.22 20.98 4.99
N HIS A 38 11.14 19.97 5.84
CA HIS A 38 11.09 18.58 5.41
C HIS A 38 9.78 18.35 4.66
N GLN A 39 9.85 18.23 3.33
CA GLN A 39 8.74 17.76 2.51
C GLN A 39 8.82 16.23 2.41
N GLY A 40 7.69 15.56 2.55
CA GLY A 40 7.60 14.10 2.46
C GLY A 40 7.99 13.35 3.74
N VAL A 41 8.47 12.13 3.58
CA VAL A 41 8.86 11.23 4.68
C VAL A 41 10.33 10.89 4.56
N TRP A 42 11.04 10.99 5.69
CA TRP A 42 12.46 10.80 5.83
C TRP A 42 12.71 9.67 6.83
N ALA A 43 13.68 8.81 6.54
CA ALA A 43 14.10 7.78 7.48
C ALA A 43 15.60 7.87 7.73
N TRP A 44 16.01 7.59 8.96
CA TRP A 44 17.43 7.47 9.28
C TRP A 44 18.05 6.31 8.47
N SER A 45 19.24 6.53 7.92
CA SER A 45 19.83 5.65 6.89
C SER A 45 20.23 4.26 7.40
N GLN A 46 20.43 4.12 8.71
CA GLN A 46 20.81 2.85 9.34
C GLN A 46 19.89 2.54 10.50
N PRO A 47 19.35 1.32 10.62
CA PRO A 47 18.58 0.95 11.78
C PRO A 47 19.46 0.86 13.02
N PHE A 48 18.87 1.18 14.17
CA PHE A 48 19.47 0.88 15.47
C PHE A 48 19.07 -0.53 15.89
N TRP A 49 20.04 -1.36 16.24
CA TRP A 49 19.78 -2.73 16.69
C TRP A 49 19.58 -2.75 18.21
N VAL A 50 18.38 -3.11 18.64
CA VAL A 50 18.02 -3.21 20.05
C VAL A 50 17.91 -4.68 20.45
N PRO A 51 18.73 -5.15 21.41
CA PRO A 51 18.61 -6.51 21.93
C PRO A 51 17.32 -6.66 22.75
N THR A 52 16.64 -7.77 22.58
CA THR A 52 15.43 -8.16 23.32
C THR A 52 15.54 -9.62 23.76
N GLU A 53 14.66 -10.08 24.64
CA GLU A 53 14.63 -11.49 25.07
C GLU A 53 14.44 -12.47 23.90
N GLY A 54 13.75 -12.03 22.84
CA GLY A 54 13.45 -12.82 21.65
C GLY A 54 14.44 -12.65 20.49
N GLY A 55 15.54 -11.90 20.66
CA GLY A 55 16.55 -11.67 19.62
C GLY A 55 16.93 -10.20 19.46
N GLN A 56 16.96 -9.71 18.22
CA GLN A 56 17.26 -8.30 17.92
C GLN A 56 16.12 -7.67 17.15
N VAL A 57 15.77 -6.44 17.52
CA VAL A 57 14.79 -5.60 16.82
C VAL A 57 15.53 -4.47 16.12
N ALA A 58 15.27 -4.30 14.83
CA ALA A 58 15.72 -3.14 14.07
C ALA A 58 14.77 -1.96 14.32
N VAL A 59 15.29 -0.86 14.86
CA VAL A 59 14.54 0.38 15.10
C VAL A 59 14.90 1.39 14.00
N LEU A 60 13.88 1.84 13.27
CA LEU A 60 13.99 2.88 12.26
C LEU A 60 13.38 4.17 12.82
N LEU A 61 14.10 5.28 12.69
CA LEU A 61 13.57 6.60 12.98
C LEU A 61 13.01 7.19 11.69
N VAL A 62 11.75 7.59 11.73
CA VAL A 62 11.03 8.15 10.59
C VAL A 62 10.52 9.53 10.99
N ASP A 63 10.90 10.52 10.20
CA ASP A 63 10.43 11.89 10.30
C ASP A 63 9.45 12.15 9.15
N THR A 64 8.31 12.73 9.46
CA THR A 64 7.23 12.97 8.51
C THR A 64 6.97 14.47 8.43
N GLU A 65 6.75 14.98 7.23
CA GLU A 65 6.27 16.34 7.03
C GLU A 65 5.04 16.63 7.89
N GLY A 66 5.10 17.73 8.65
CA GLY A 66 3.99 18.18 9.49
C GLY A 66 2.83 18.67 8.61
N SER A 67 1.83 17.82 8.43
CA SER A 67 0.70 18.04 7.52
C SER A 67 -0.46 18.86 8.11
N MET A 68 -0.24 19.64 9.17
CA MET A 68 -1.35 20.29 9.90
C MET A 68 -2.05 21.43 9.14
N ASP A 69 -1.59 21.76 7.93
CA ASP A 69 -2.38 22.51 6.93
C ASP A 69 -3.20 21.50 6.08
N ILE A 70 -4.06 20.69 6.71
CA ILE A 70 -4.98 19.73 6.05
C ILE A 70 -5.76 20.41 4.91
N ALA A 71 -6.04 21.71 5.06
CA ALA A 71 -6.77 22.52 4.09
C ALA A 71 -5.99 22.86 2.80
N ARG A 72 -4.66 22.71 2.77
CA ARG A 72 -3.86 23.10 1.59
C ARG A 72 -3.72 21.99 0.56
N ASP A 73 -3.73 20.73 1.00
CA ASP A 73 -3.73 19.55 0.12
C ASP A 73 -4.17 18.28 0.89
N THR A 74 -5.47 18.00 0.88
CA THR A 74 -6.07 16.81 1.50
C THR A 74 -5.50 15.52 0.92
N GLU A 75 -5.22 15.51 -0.40
CA GLU A 75 -4.71 14.33 -1.08
C GLU A 75 -3.30 14.00 -0.59
N THR A 76 -2.40 14.98 -0.53
CA THR A 76 -1.07 14.79 0.05
C THR A 76 -1.14 14.35 1.51
N SER A 77 -2.07 14.90 2.30
CA SER A 77 -2.26 14.53 3.71
C SER A 77 -2.67 13.06 3.87
N VAL A 78 -3.59 12.57 3.02
CA VAL A 78 -4.01 11.16 3.01
C VAL A 78 -2.86 10.24 2.57
N LYS A 79 -2.09 10.61 1.55
CA LYS A 79 -0.92 9.84 1.08
C LYS A 79 0.18 9.76 2.14
N LEU A 80 0.52 10.88 2.77
CA LEU A 80 1.50 10.93 3.86
C LEU A 80 1.04 10.12 5.06
N SER A 81 -0.25 10.19 5.40
CA SER A 81 -0.84 9.38 6.48
C SER A 81 -0.71 7.88 6.21
N ALA A 82 -1.01 7.46 4.98
CA ALA A 82 -0.87 6.06 4.58
C ALA A 82 0.58 5.58 4.65
N LEU A 83 1.53 6.42 4.20
CA LEU A 83 2.95 6.11 4.27
C LEU A 83 3.46 6.10 5.72
N SER A 84 3.06 7.07 6.55
CA SER A 84 3.40 7.12 7.98
C SER A 84 2.89 5.88 8.70
N MET A 85 1.66 5.47 8.44
CA MET A 85 1.11 4.23 8.98
C MET A 85 1.94 3.02 8.55
N LEU A 86 2.34 2.90 7.27
CA LEU A 86 3.14 1.74 6.83
C LEU A 86 4.53 1.68 7.46
N LEU A 87 5.07 2.82 7.90
CA LEU A 87 6.44 2.92 8.40
C LEU A 87 6.51 2.89 9.92
N GLY A 88 5.51 3.41 10.63
CA GLY A 88 5.51 3.57 12.09
C GLY A 88 4.65 2.56 12.84
N SER A 89 5.27 1.62 13.56
CA SER A 89 4.58 0.83 14.60
C SER A 89 4.35 1.64 15.88
N TYR A 90 5.13 2.71 16.05
CA TYR A 90 5.03 3.68 17.14
C TYR A 90 4.80 5.06 16.56
N GLN A 91 3.60 5.61 16.72
CA GLN A 91 3.24 6.91 16.20
C GLN A 91 3.38 7.96 17.30
N ILE A 92 4.10 9.05 17.03
CA ILE A 92 4.13 10.23 17.90
C ILE A 92 3.33 11.33 17.21
N LEU A 93 2.21 11.72 17.80
CA LEU A 93 1.43 12.88 17.40
C LEU A 93 1.95 14.09 18.19
N ASN A 94 2.76 14.91 17.52
CA ASN A 94 3.36 16.09 18.11
C ASN A 94 2.46 17.32 17.93
N VAL A 95 1.92 17.84 19.03
CA VAL A 95 1.01 19.01 19.05
C VAL A 95 1.62 20.16 19.85
N SER A 96 1.22 21.41 19.56
CA SER A 96 1.76 22.59 20.24
C SER A 96 0.74 23.24 21.17
N SER A 97 1.17 23.45 22.41
CA SER A 97 0.47 24.01 23.57
C SER A 97 -0.71 23.18 24.07
N GLN A 98 -1.65 22.83 23.21
CA GLN A 98 -2.83 22.03 23.54
C GLN A 98 -3.36 21.32 22.31
N LEU A 99 -4.07 20.22 22.51
CA LEU A 99 -4.80 19.54 21.45
C LEU A 99 -6.00 20.39 20.99
N LYS A 100 -6.06 20.73 19.71
CA LYS A 100 -7.11 21.55 19.09
C LYS A 100 -7.95 20.72 18.15
N ASP A 101 -9.10 21.27 17.76
CA ASP A 101 -10.02 20.62 16.83
C ASP A 101 -9.39 20.25 15.47
N PRO A 102 -8.52 21.07 14.83
CA PRO A 102 -7.79 20.64 13.63
C PRO A 102 -6.84 19.46 13.85
N ASP A 103 -6.23 19.36 15.04
CA ASP A 103 -5.34 18.23 15.38
C ASP A 103 -6.15 16.94 15.50
N LEU A 104 -7.38 17.04 16.04
CA LEU A 104 -8.33 15.94 16.13
C LEU A 104 -8.89 15.55 14.76
N GLU A 105 -9.19 16.52 13.88
CA GLU A 105 -9.59 16.25 12.50
C GLU A 105 -8.49 15.52 11.72
N TYR A 106 -7.23 15.91 11.92
CA TYR A 106 -6.09 15.18 11.37
C TYR A 106 -6.01 13.76 11.92
N LEU A 107 -6.07 13.60 13.24
CA LEU A 107 -5.97 12.28 13.89
C LEU A 107 -7.10 11.36 13.43
N GLU A 108 -8.33 11.86 13.32
CA GLU A 108 -9.49 11.12 12.82
C GLU A 108 -9.27 10.62 11.38
N MET A 109 -8.79 11.51 10.49
CA MET A 109 -8.43 11.15 9.12
C MET A 109 -7.30 10.12 9.09
N PHE A 110 -6.22 10.34 9.85
CA PHE A 110 -5.07 9.43 9.92
C PHE A 110 -5.49 8.03 10.38
N LEU A 111 -6.33 7.95 11.41
CA LEU A 111 -6.87 6.68 11.93
C LEU A 111 -7.71 5.95 10.89
N HIS A 112 -8.54 6.67 10.15
CA HIS A 112 -9.32 6.09 9.06
C HIS A 112 -8.41 5.53 7.96
N VAL A 113 -7.40 6.29 7.53
CA VAL A 113 -6.40 5.82 6.56
C VAL A 113 -5.65 4.60 7.08
N ALA A 114 -5.27 4.62 8.36
CA ALA A 114 -4.51 3.54 8.97
C ALA A 114 -5.28 2.21 8.99
N GLU A 115 -6.59 2.27 9.22
CA GLU A 115 -7.46 1.09 9.14
C GLU A 115 -7.54 0.52 7.73
N GLU A 116 -7.70 1.37 6.72
CA GLU A 116 -7.82 0.94 5.33
C GLU A 116 -6.52 0.35 4.79
N VAL A 117 -5.40 1.01 5.09
CA VAL A 117 -4.04 0.49 4.83
C VAL A 117 -3.82 -0.82 5.60
N GLY A 118 -4.17 -0.88 6.88
CA GLY A 118 -4.03 -2.09 7.69
C GLY A 118 -4.78 -3.29 7.10
N LYS A 119 -6.02 -3.08 6.62
CA LYS A 119 -6.80 -4.11 5.93
C LYS A 119 -6.15 -4.59 4.64
N GLU A 120 -5.60 -3.68 3.83
CA GLU A 120 -5.02 -4.01 2.53
C GLU A 120 -3.66 -4.71 2.62
N PHE A 121 -2.83 -4.30 3.59
CA PHE A 121 -1.47 -4.83 3.73
C PHE A 121 -1.35 -5.87 4.86
N GLY A 122 -2.46 -6.22 5.51
CA GLY A 122 -2.50 -7.22 6.58
C GLY A 122 -1.72 -6.79 7.82
N LEU A 123 -1.78 -5.50 8.16
CA LEU A 123 -1.12 -4.90 9.31
C LEU A 123 -2.14 -4.52 10.38
N GLU A 124 -1.73 -4.55 11.64
CA GLU A 124 -2.53 -3.97 12.71
C GLU A 124 -2.46 -2.43 12.65
N PRO A 125 -3.59 -1.71 12.54
CA PRO A 125 -3.62 -0.25 12.56
C PRO A 125 -3.12 0.29 13.90
N ILE A 126 -2.06 1.12 13.86
CA ILE A 126 -1.48 1.89 14.97
C ILE A 126 -1.33 1.07 16.26
N GLN A 127 -0.14 0.50 16.44
CA GLN A 127 0.17 -0.37 17.58
C GLN A 127 0.47 0.42 18.85
N HIS A 128 0.97 1.65 18.71
CA HIS A 128 1.23 2.57 19.81
C HIS A 128 1.05 4.02 19.37
N LEU A 129 0.47 4.86 20.23
CA LEU A 129 0.26 6.28 19.97
C LEU A 129 0.71 7.12 21.17
N ASP A 130 1.71 7.96 20.97
CA ASP A 130 2.09 9.00 21.91
C ASP A 130 1.49 10.33 21.46
N LEU A 131 0.70 10.97 22.31
CA LEU A 131 0.37 12.38 22.21
C LEU A 131 1.47 13.19 22.91
N LEU A 132 2.36 13.82 22.14
CA LEU A 132 3.40 14.69 22.66
C LEU A 132 2.94 16.14 22.58
N VAL A 133 2.58 16.73 23.72
CA VAL A 133 2.15 18.14 23.81
C VAL A 133 3.35 19.01 24.15
N ARG A 134 3.75 19.86 23.19
CA ARG A 134 4.87 20.80 23.30
C ARG A 134 4.43 22.11 23.95
N ASP A 135 5.38 22.85 24.49
CA ASP A 135 5.15 24.21 25.01
C ASP A 135 4.02 24.27 26.04
N TRP A 136 3.88 23.21 26.85
CA TRP A 136 2.84 23.13 27.86
C TRP A 136 3.08 24.18 28.95
N SER A 137 2.03 24.92 29.29
CA SER A 137 2.09 25.99 30.29
C SER A 137 0.89 26.03 31.24
N SER A 138 -0.06 25.11 31.11
CA SER A 138 -1.33 25.16 31.85
C SER A 138 -1.26 24.58 33.27
N SER A 139 -0.24 23.78 33.57
CA SER A 139 0.00 23.17 34.89
C SER A 139 1.50 22.99 35.15
N LEU A 140 1.89 22.92 36.42
CA LEU A 140 3.25 22.60 36.85
C LEU A 140 3.56 21.10 36.78
N VAL A 141 2.55 20.24 36.68
CA VAL A 141 2.73 18.80 36.54
C VAL A 141 3.07 18.49 35.08
N LEU A 142 4.32 18.11 34.83
CA LEU A 142 4.87 17.81 33.49
C LEU A 142 4.99 16.30 33.26
N GLY A 143 5.45 15.93 32.06
CA GLY A 143 5.80 14.56 31.71
C GLY A 143 4.60 13.62 31.62
N THR A 144 4.80 12.36 31.99
CA THR A 144 3.78 11.30 31.92
C THR A 144 2.64 11.50 32.92
N ASP A 145 2.94 12.00 34.12
CA ASP A 145 1.94 12.20 35.16
C ASP A 145 0.92 13.27 34.74
N GLY A 146 1.41 14.43 34.31
CA GLY A 146 0.57 15.50 33.77
C GLY A 146 -0.12 15.07 32.47
N GLY A 147 0.57 14.30 31.63
CA GLY A 147 0.00 13.76 30.39
C GLY A 147 -1.17 12.82 30.64
N THR A 148 -1.11 12.00 31.69
CA THR A 148 -2.20 11.09 32.08
C THR A 148 -3.45 11.86 32.50
N GLU A 149 -3.27 12.97 33.22
CA GLU A 149 -4.37 13.88 33.56
C GLU A 149 -4.95 14.56 32.31
N HIS A 150 -4.08 15.14 31.47
CA HIS A 150 -4.51 15.81 30.25
C HIS A 150 -5.27 14.88 29.30
N LEU A 151 -4.83 13.62 29.16
CA LEU A 151 -5.50 12.63 28.32
C LEU A 151 -6.91 12.29 28.84
N ARG A 152 -7.10 12.29 30.16
CA ARG A 152 -8.42 12.11 30.77
C ARG A 152 -9.35 13.28 30.42
N ASP A 153 -8.86 14.51 30.52
CA ASP A 153 -9.62 15.71 30.19
C ASP A 153 -10.00 15.75 28.71
N VAL A 154 -9.07 15.38 27.82
CA VAL A 154 -9.33 15.26 26.38
C VAL A 154 -10.43 14.23 26.10
N ARG A 155 -10.39 13.05 26.74
CA ARG A 155 -11.44 12.03 26.58
C ARG A 155 -12.80 12.55 27.06
N GLN A 156 -12.85 13.18 28.23
CA GLN A 156 -14.08 13.76 28.76
C GLN A 156 -14.63 14.86 27.83
N MET A 157 -13.77 15.70 27.26
CA MET A 157 -14.15 16.73 26.29
C MET A 157 -14.73 16.12 25.01
N LEU A 158 -14.12 15.06 24.49
CA LEU A 158 -14.63 14.34 23.31
C LEU A 158 -15.98 13.66 23.57
N GLU A 159 -16.17 13.07 24.75
CA GLU A 159 -17.40 12.42 25.19
C GLU A 159 -18.54 13.40 25.48
N ALA A 160 -18.24 14.66 25.79
CA ALA A 160 -19.23 15.67 26.12
C ALA A 160 -20.18 16.02 24.96
N THR A 161 -19.79 15.72 23.71
CA THR A 161 -20.63 15.96 22.52
C THR A 161 -21.27 14.64 22.08
N THR A 162 -22.60 14.62 21.88
CA THR A 162 -23.33 13.44 21.40
C THR A 162 -24.12 13.78 20.13
N PRO A 163 -23.81 13.15 18.97
CA PRO A 163 -22.74 12.18 18.74
C PRO A 163 -21.34 12.83 18.86
N CYS A 164 -20.33 12.05 19.26
CA CYS A 164 -18.95 12.51 19.34
C CYS A 164 -18.47 12.98 17.97
N LYS A 165 -17.85 14.16 17.89
CA LYS A 165 -17.33 14.71 16.63
C LYS A 165 -16.17 13.87 16.07
N HIS A 166 -15.32 13.32 16.94
CA HIS A 166 -14.09 12.59 16.60
C HIS A 166 -14.07 11.18 17.24
N PRO A 167 -14.94 10.26 16.79
CA PRO A 167 -15.11 8.96 17.43
C PRO A 167 -13.87 8.07 17.34
N LYS A 168 -13.12 8.08 16.23
CA LYS A 168 -11.88 7.28 16.12
C LYS A 168 -10.79 7.85 17.00
N ALA A 169 -10.64 9.16 17.06
CA ALA A 169 -9.68 9.81 17.96
C ALA A 169 -9.98 9.42 19.43
N LEU A 170 -11.25 9.46 19.84
CA LEU A 170 -11.66 9.02 21.17
C LEU A 170 -11.31 7.54 21.42
N GLU A 171 -11.61 6.66 20.47
CA GLU A 171 -11.27 5.23 20.57
C GLU A 171 -9.75 5.03 20.72
N ALA A 172 -8.96 5.63 19.82
CA ALA A 172 -7.51 5.51 19.81
C ALA A 172 -6.88 6.05 21.09
N LEU A 173 -7.27 7.25 21.52
CA LEU A 173 -6.76 7.88 22.73
C LEU A 173 -7.21 7.15 24.00
N SER A 174 -8.24 6.30 23.94
CA SER A 174 -8.72 5.47 25.06
C SER A 174 -8.00 4.14 25.21
N ARG A 175 -7.22 3.71 24.22
CA ARG A 175 -6.44 2.46 24.28
C ARG A 175 -5.36 2.52 25.35
N SER A 176 -5.06 1.37 25.97
CA SER A 176 -3.92 1.22 26.89
C SER A 176 -2.56 1.37 26.21
N SER A 177 -2.52 1.22 24.88
CA SER A 177 -1.37 1.48 24.02
C SER A 177 -1.19 2.96 23.67
N SER A 178 -2.02 3.85 24.21
CA SER A 178 -1.93 5.29 23.97
C SER A 178 -1.46 6.01 25.23
N ARG A 179 -0.55 6.97 25.05
CA ARG A 179 0.05 7.75 26.14
C ARG A 179 0.07 9.22 25.78
N CYS A 180 0.25 10.05 26.79
CA CYS A 180 0.42 11.48 26.62
C CYS A 180 1.64 11.92 27.43
N TYR A 181 2.45 12.82 26.86
CA TYR A 181 3.59 13.42 27.52
C TYR A 181 3.54 14.93 27.34
N LEU A 182 3.65 15.67 28.45
CA LEU A 182 3.65 17.12 28.45
C LEU A 182 5.08 17.63 28.54
N LEU A 183 5.52 18.31 27.48
CA LEU A 183 6.84 18.92 27.40
C LEU A 183 6.70 20.43 27.58
N PRO A 184 7.47 21.05 28.49
CA PRO A 184 7.37 22.49 28.74
C PRO A 184 7.92 23.28 27.54
N PHE A 185 7.84 24.60 27.64
CA PHE A 185 8.47 25.51 26.68
C PHE A 185 10.00 25.35 26.70
N PRO A 186 10.68 25.25 25.55
CA PRO A 186 12.11 24.94 25.50
C PRO A 186 13.05 26.07 25.93
N GLY A 187 12.53 27.29 26.05
CA GLY A 187 13.30 28.47 26.42
C GLY A 187 13.54 29.41 25.24
N LYS A 188 13.66 30.72 25.53
CA LYS A 188 13.77 31.74 24.49
C LYS A 188 15.09 31.64 23.69
N ARG A 189 16.18 31.23 24.33
CA ARG A 189 17.53 31.19 23.73
C ARG A 189 17.62 30.15 22.62
N ILE A 190 17.07 28.96 22.84
CA ILE A 190 17.03 27.90 21.82
C ILE A 190 16.07 28.25 20.67
N MET A 191 14.99 28.97 20.93
CA MET A 191 14.05 29.40 19.87
C MET A 191 14.62 30.48 18.95
N THR A 192 15.43 31.40 19.48
CA THR A 192 16.04 32.49 18.69
C THR A 192 17.43 32.13 18.17
N GLY A 193 18.00 31.02 18.62
CA GLY A 193 19.29 30.50 18.19
C GLY A 193 19.24 29.86 16.80
N ASN A 194 20.39 29.83 16.13
CA ASN A 194 20.58 29.13 14.85
C ASN A 194 21.17 27.72 15.03
N GLN A 195 21.40 27.29 16.27
CA GLN A 195 21.97 25.99 16.64
C GLN A 195 21.13 25.35 17.75
N GLY A 196 20.90 24.04 17.64
CA GLY A 196 20.14 23.27 18.62
C GLY A 196 20.99 22.82 19.82
N THR A 197 21.57 23.74 20.61
CA THR A 197 22.47 23.34 21.70
C THR A 197 21.72 23.09 23.01
N LEU A 198 22.13 22.05 23.75
CA LEU A 198 21.54 21.71 25.06
C LEU A 198 21.74 22.82 26.11
N ARG A 199 22.71 23.72 25.94
CA ARG A 199 22.97 24.80 26.90
C ARG A 199 21.97 25.94 26.80
N ASP A 200 21.32 26.07 25.64
CA ASP A 200 20.37 27.14 25.36
C ASP A 200 18.92 26.75 25.70
N MET A 201 18.71 25.52 26.15
CA MET A 201 17.42 25.01 26.62
C MET A 201 17.23 25.29 28.12
N ASP A 202 16.00 25.60 28.51
CA ASP A 202 15.61 25.74 29.91
C ASP A 202 15.75 24.39 30.65
N GLU A 203 16.01 24.44 31.96
CA GLU A 203 16.42 23.25 32.73
C GLU A 203 15.33 22.18 32.80
N ASP A 204 14.10 22.59 33.11
CA ASP A 204 12.90 21.74 33.14
C ASP A 204 12.61 21.08 31.79
N PHE A 205 12.84 21.80 30.69
CA PHE A 205 12.73 21.22 29.35
C PHE A 205 13.77 20.14 29.09
N ARG A 206 15.03 20.37 29.48
CA ARG A 206 16.09 19.37 29.27
C ARG A 206 15.84 18.10 30.05
N ASP A 207 15.36 18.24 31.29
CA ASP A 207 15.05 17.11 32.15
C ASP A 207 13.85 16.33 31.61
N SER A 208 12.79 17.03 31.20
CA SER A 208 11.61 16.40 30.58
C SER A 208 11.96 15.74 29.24
N LEU A 209 12.78 16.38 28.40
CA LEU A 209 13.22 15.81 27.12
C LEU A 209 14.07 14.55 27.36
N ARG A 210 14.99 14.58 28.33
CA ARG A 210 15.79 13.42 28.70
C ARG A 210 14.91 12.27 29.17
N ASP A 211 13.96 12.55 30.05
CA ASP A 211 13.00 11.59 30.57
C ASP A 211 12.20 10.94 29.43
N TYR A 212 11.55 11.74 28.59
CA TYR A 212 10.78 11.25 27.44
C TYR A 212 11.61 10.38 26.49
N VAL A 213 12.78 10.85 26.06
CA VAL A 213 13.65 10.12 25.12
C VAL A 213 14.17 8.84 25.75
N THR A 214 14.52 8.86 27.04
CA THR A 214 14.99 7.66 27.76
C THR A 214 13.88 6.61 27.84
N ALA A 215 12.66 7.01 28.14
CA ALA A 215 11.50 6.12 28.17
C ALA A 215 11.20 5.53 26.78
N LEU A 216 11.20 6.37 25.75
CA LEU A 216 10.95 5.97 24.35
C LEU A 216 11.98 4.95 23.85
N VAL A 217 13.27 5.24 24.01
CA VAL A 217 14.34 4.33 23.58
C VAL A 217 14.37 3.06 24.43
N GLY A 218 14.08 3.17 25.73
CA GLY A 218 13.98 2.03 26.64
C GLY A 218 12.84 1.07 26.32
N SER A 219 11.75 1.54 25.69
CA SER A 219 10.64 0.69 25.27
C SER A 219 10.71 0.22 23.81
N ALA A 220 11.55 0.83 22.97
CA ALA A 220 11.55 0.64 21.51
C ALA A 220 11.53 -0.84 21.06
N GLY A 221 12.27 -1.72 21.73
CA GLY A 221 12.31 -3.16 21.41
C GLY A 221 10.97 -3.90 21.56
N ARG A 222 10.00 -3.35 22.29
CA ARG A 222 8.65 -3.92 22.48
C ARG A 222 7.66 -3.53 21.39
N HIS A 223 7.99 -2.51 20.61
CA HIS A 223 7.11 -1.93 19.59
C HIS A 223 7.47 -2.40 18.19
N ALA A 224 7.95 -3.64 18.06
CA ALA A 224 8.19 -4.25 16.77
C ALA A 224 6.85 -4.44 16.01
N TRP A 225 6.90 -4.22 14.69
CA TRP A 225 5.75 -4.38 13.81
C TRP A 225 5.11 -5.76 13.95
N ARG A 226 3.78 -5.77 14.08
CA ARG A 226 2.95 -6.98 14.00
C ARG A 226 1.94 -6.95 12.86
N ASP A 227 1.63 -8.14 12.35
CA ASP A 227 0.55 -8.33 11.39
C ASP A 227 -0.81 -8.32 12.11
N ARG A 228 -1.89 -8.41 11.33
CA ARG A 228 -3.26 -8.48 11.85
C ARG A 228 -3.55 -9.70 12.75
N HIS A 229 -2.65 -10.68 12.82
CA HIS A 229 -2.73 -11.87 13.66
C HIS A 229 -1.80 -11.78 14.88
N GLY A 230 -1.12 -10.65 15.06
CA GLY A 230 -0.19 -10.40 16.17
C GLY A 230 1.21 -10.96 15.96
N ALA A 231 1.51 -11.57 14.81
CA ALA A 231 2.82 -12.12 14.51
C ALA A 231 3.82 -11.03 14.14
N LEU A 232 5.06 -11.16 14.60
CA LEU A 232 6.13 -10.19 14.34
C LEU A 232 6.51 -10.17 12.85
N LEU A 233 6.74 -8.97 12.31
CA LEU A 233 7.24 -8.78 10.97
C LEU A 233 8.77 -8.67 10.94
N THR A 234 9.35 -9.29 9.94
CA THR A 234 10.74 -9.06 9.53
C THR A 234 10.86 -7.81 8.65
N GLY A 235 12.08 -7.27 8.55
CA GLY A 235 12.35 -6.13 7.66
C GLY A 235 12.04 -6.42 6.18
N THR A 236 12.25 -7.64 5.70
CA THR A 236 11.93 -8.05 4.32
C THR A 236 10.43 -8.08 4.08
N GLN A 237 9.65 -8.57 5.04
CA GLN A 237 8.19 -8.57 4.98
C GLN A 237 7.60 -7.15 5.03
N LEU A 238 8.21 -6.25 5.80
CA LEU A 238 7.80 -4.85 5.83
C LEU A 238 8.16 -4.14 4.52
N ALA A 239 9.38 -4.36 4.00
CA ALA A 239 9.83 -3.82 2.72
C ALA A 239 8.91 -4.23 1.56
N ALA A 240 8.52 -5.51 1.48
CA ALA A 240 7.61 -5.99 0.44
C ALA A 240 6.23 -5.29 0.49
N ARG A 241 5.73 -4.94 1.68
CA ARG A 241 4.48 -4.18 1.84
C ARG A 241 4.64 -2.73 1.40
N ILE A 242 5.75 -2.09 1.76
CA ILE A 242 6.08 -0.72 1.32
C ILE A 242 6.24 -0.66 -0.19
N GLU A 243 6.89 -1.66 -0.81
CA GLU A 243 7.04 -1.76 -2.26
C GLU A 243 5.69 -1.93 -2.95
N LYS A 244 4.83 -2.82 -2.45
CA LYS A 244 3.45 -2.98 -2.95
C LYS A 244 2.69 -1.66 -2.86
N PHE A 245 2.74 -0.97 -1.72
CA PHE A 245 2.10 0.33 -1.56
C PHE A 245 2.66 1.36 -2.54
N SER A 246 3.99 1.45 -2.69
CA SER A 246 4.61 2.37 -3.63
C SER A 246 4.16 2.11 -5.08
N ALA A 247 4.03 0.85 -5.48
CA ALA A 247 3.50 0.48 -6.79
C ALA A 247 2.04 0.93 -6.97
N LEU A 248 1.21 0.76 -5.93
CA LEU A 248 -0.18 1.24 -5.95
C LEU A 248 -0.27 2.75 -6.05
N MET A 249 0.53 3.49 -5.30
CA MET A 249 0.56 4.96 -5.35
C MET A 249 1.06 5.48 -6.69
N LYS A 250 1.96 4.75 -7.37
CA LYS A 250 2.42 5.10 -8.73
C LYS A 250 1.37 4.80 -9.79
N LYS A 251 0.59 3.74 -9.60
CA LYS A 251 -0.51 3.37 -10.50
C LYS A 251 -1.66 4.38 -10.39
N HIS A 252 -1.99 4.74 -9.15
CA HIS A 252 -3.08 5.66 -8.82
C HIS A 252 -2.48 7.01 -8.40
N CYS A 253 -2.03 7.81 -9.38
CA CYS A 253 -1.38 9.09 -9.09
C CYS A 253 -2.32 10.11 -8.41
N PHE A 254 -3.63 10.00 -8.66
CA PHE A 254 -4.68 10.92 -8.22
C PHE A 254 -5.84 10.14 -7.57
N GLY A 255 -6.76 10.84 -6.90
CA GLY A 255 -8.02 10.25 -6.43
C GLY A 255 -8.02 9.83 -4.97
N PHE A 256 -7.07 10.31 -4.16
CA PHE A 256 -7.04 10.09 -2.70
C PHE A 256 -7.48 11.33 -1.92
N SER A 257 -8.50 12.06 -2.42
CA SER A 257 -8.96 13.29 -1.76
C SER A 257 -9.69 13.03 -0.44
N SER A 258 -9.93 11.76 -0.09
CA SER A 258 -10.39 11.33 1.23
C SER A 258 -9.93 9.90 1.56
N PRO A 259 -9.92 9.51 2.84
CA PRO A 259 -9.70 8.13 3.26
C PRO A 259 -10.69 7.13 2.64
N ALA A 260 -11.96 7.54 2.43
CA ALA A 260 -12.98 6.71 1.80
C ALA A 260 -12.67 6.41 0.33
N GLN A 261 -12.16 7.38 -0.42
CA GLN A 261 -11.72 7.14 -1.80
C GLN A 261 -10.54 6.17 -1.83
N MET A 262 -9.56 6.32 -0.93
CA MET A 262 -8.45 5.37 -0.81
C MET A 262 -8.93 3.93 -0.55
N ALA A 263 -9.91 3.77 0.35
CA ALA A 263 -10.53 2.48 0.65
C ALA A 263 -11.12 1.84 -0.62
N ILE A 264 -11.81 2.63 -1.44
CA ILE A 264 -12.41 2.17 -2.69
C ILE A 264 -11.32 1.76 -3.69
N THR A 265 -10.30 2.60 -3.88
CA THR A 265 -9.17 2.28 -4.78
C THR A 265 -8.48 0.98 -4.39
N PHE A 266 -8.17 0.79 -3.10
CA PHE A 266 -7.54 -0.45 -2.62
C PHE A 266 -8.46 -1.65 -2.79
N HIS A 267 -9.75 -1.50 -2.47
CA HIS A 267 -10.72 -2.56 -2.64
C HIS A 267 -10.81 -3.01 -4.11
N ASN A 268 -10.97 -2.06 -5.02
CA ASN A 268 -11.08 -2.32 -6.45
C ASN A 268 -9.82 -2.99 -6.99
N GLN A 269 -8.65 -2.50 -6.60
CA GLN A 269 -7.40 -3.12 -6.99
C GLN A 269 -7.27 -4.56 -6.48
N ARG A 270 -7.69 -4.84 -5.25
CA ARG A 270 -7.70 -6.20 -4.71
C ARG A 270 -8.63 -7.15 -5.48
N VAL A 271 -9.77 -6.64 -5.97
CA VAL A 271 -10.68 -7.40 -6.83
C VAL A 271 -9.98 -7.79 -8.15
N LEU A 272 -9.29 -6.84 -8.78
CA LEU A 272 -8.51 -7.08 -10.01
C LEU A 272 -7.35 -8.06 -9.78
N ASP A 273 -6.59 -7.88 -8.71
CA ASP A 273 -5.48 -8.76 -8.34
C ASP A 273 -5.96 -10.19 -8.10
N ARG A 274 -7.13 -10.35 -7.46
CA ARG A 274 -7.74 -11.66 -7.23
C ARG A 274 -8.19 -12.32 -8.53
N ALA A 275 -8.80 -11.56 -9.45
CA ALA A 275 -9.21 -12.08 -10.74
C ALA A 275 -7.99 -12.57 -11.55
N SER A 276 -6.90 -11.80 -11.54
CA SER A 276 -5.63 -12.15 -12.17
C SER A 276 -5.02 -13.42 -11.55
N ALA A 277 -5.01 -13.52 -10.22
CA ALA A 277 -4.53 -14.71 -9.52
C ALA A 277 -5.38 -15.96 -9.84
N ASP A 278 -6.71 -15.83 -9.84
CA ASP A 278 -7.63 -16.92 -10.19
C ASP A 278 -7.43 -17.39 -11.66
N HIS A 279 -7.11 -16.46 -12.57
CA HIS A 279 -6.76 -16.79 -13.95
C HIS A 279 -5.42 -17.52 -14.04
N ALA A 280 -4.39 -17.03 -13.35
CA ALA A 280 -3.07 -17.65 -13.32
C ALA A 280 -3.09 -19.08 -12.75
N VAL A 281 -3.91 -19.33 -11.72
CA VAL A 281 -4.13 -20.69 -11.18
C VAL A 281 -4.77 -21.59 -12.24
N PHE A 282 -5.80 -21.11 -12.93
CA PHE A 282 -6.46 -21.87 -14.00
C PHE A 282 -5.52 -22.18 -15.17
N LEU A 283 -4.73 -21.19 -15.61
CA LEU A 283 -3.67 -21.36 -16.62
C LEU A 283 -2.69 -22.46 -16.21
N LYS A 284 -2.18 -22.39 -14.98
CA LYS A 284 -1.19 -23.35 -14.46
C LYS A 284 -1.76 -24.77 -14.39
N GLU A 285 -3.02 -24.92 -13.99
CA GLU A 285 -3.73 -26.20 -13.98
C GLU A 285 -3.81 -26.79 -15.41
N LYS A 286 -4.30 -26.00 -16.38
CA LYS A 286 -4.44 -26.45 -17.77
C LYS A 286 -3.10 -26.69 -18.47
N ASP A 287 -2.07 -25.91 -18.15
CA ASP A 287 -0.70 -26.20 -18.61
C ASP A 287 -0.19 -27.52 -18.05
N GLY A 288 -0.38 -27.78 -16.75
CA GLY A 288 -0.04 -29.06 -16.13
C GLY A 288 -0.73 -30.24 -16.81
N ASP A 289 -2.06 -30.16 -16.98
CA ASP A 289 -2.86 -31.18 -17.66
C ASP A 289 -2.39 -31.45 -19.09
N SER A 290 -2.06 -30.39 -19.83
CA SER A 290 -1.66 -30.49 -21.24
C SER A 290 -0.30 -31.19 -21.46
N ARG A 291 0.50 -31.40 -20.40
CA ARG A 291 1.78 -32.12 -20.50
C ARG A 291 1.58 -33.63 -20.62
N ASN A 292 0.43 -34.15 -20.19
CA ASN A 292 0.06 -35.54 -20.38
C ASN A 292 -0.65 -35.71 -21.73
N MET A 293 -0.16 -36.65 -22.55
CA MET A 293 -0.72 -36.93 -23.88
C MET A 293 -2.22 -37.24 -23.85
N PHE A 294 -2.65 -38.15 -22.97
CA PHE A 294 -4.06 -38.56 -22.89
C PHE A 294 -4.95 -37.41 -22.44
N THR A 295 -4.51 -36.60 -21.48
CA THR A 295 -5.28 -35.45 -20.99
C THR A 295 -5.34 -34.33 -22.03
N CYS A 296 -4.23 -34.04 -22.72
CA CYS A 296 -4.17 -33.03 -23.77
C CYS A 296 -5.11 -33.37 -24.94
N LEU A 297 -5.16 -34.62 -25.39
CA LEU A 297 -6.00 -35.01 -26.52
C LEU A 297 -7.50 -35.07 -26.21
N LYS A 298 -7.90 -35.02 -24.93
CA LYS A 298 -9.32 -35.01 -24.53
C LYS A 298 -10.04 -33.70 -24.88
N VAL A 299 -9.32 -32.58 -24.93
CA VAL A 299 -9.90 -31.26 -25.15
C VAL A 299 -9.30 -30.66 -26.42
N ARG A 300 -10.16 -30.40 -27.41
CA ARG A 300 -9.74 -29.76 -28.66
C ARG A 300 -9.25 -28.33 -28.43
N PRO A 301 -8.28 -27.82 -29.22
CA PRO A 301 -7.81 -26.44 -29.09
C PRO A 301 -8.92 -25.39 -29.16
N SER A 302 -9.88 -25.55 -30.07
CA SER A 302 -11.08 -24.68 -30.17
C SER A 302 -11.88 -24.69 -28.87
N LYS A 303 -12.14 -25.88 -28.32
CA LYS A 303 -12.86 -26.02 -27.06
C LYS A 303 -12.09 -25.47 -25.86
N MET A 304 -10.77 -25.59 -25.87
CA MET A 304 -9.91 -24.98 -24.85
C MET A 304 -10.01 -23.45 -24.92
N ALA A 305 -9.99 -22.86 -26.12
CA ALA A 305 -10.17 -21.42 -26.30
C ALA A 305 -11.54 -20.94 -25.78
N GLU A 306 -12.62 -21.69 -26.04
CA GLU A 306 -13.94 -21.41 -25.48
C GLU A 306 -13.94 -21.43 -23.94
N LEU A 307 -13.29 -22.43 -23.32
CA LEU A 307 -13.18 -22.52 -21.85
C LEU A 307 -12.47 -21.30 -21.25
N PHE A 308 -11.40 -20.83 -21.90
CA PHE A 308 -10.70 -19.62 -21.47
C PHE A 308 -11.55 -18.35 -21.64
N ALA A 309 -12.31 -18.25 -22.74
CA ALA A 309 -13.23 -17.14 -22.96
C ALA A 309 -14.36 -17.12 -21.91
N GLU A 310 -14.95 -18.28 -21.61
CA GLU A 310 -15.98 -18.42 -20.57
C GLU A 310 -15.42 -18.05 -19.19
N ARG A 311 -14.25 -18.58 -18.84
CA ARG A 311 -13.60 -18.27 -17.56
C ARG A 311 -13.29 -16.77 -17.44
N ARG A 312 -12.79 -16.14 -18.50
CA ARG A 312 -12.55 -14.68 -18.53
C ARG A 312 -13.85 -13.91 -18.32
N GLY A 313 -14.92 -14.27 -19.02
CA GLY A 313 -16.24 -13.65 -18.83
C GLY A 313 -16.76 -13.74 -17.40
N GLN A 314 -16.59 -14.90 -16.75
CA GLN A 314 -16.96 -15.08 -15.34
C GLN A 314 -16.14 -14.19 -14.39
N LEU A 315 -14.83 -14.08 -14.61
CA LEU A 315 -13.95 -13.24 -13.80
C LEU A 315 -14.28 -11.75 -13.95
N LEU A 316 -14.52 -11.28 -15.18
CA LEU A 316 -14.92 -9.90 -15.46
C LEU A 316 -16.29 -9.57 -14.87
N TRP A 317 -17.25 -10.50 -14.96
CA TRP A 317 -18.56 -10.32 -14.34
C TRP A 317 -18.48 -10.21 -12.81
N ARG A 318 -17.64 -11.03 -12.17
CA ARG A 318 -17.35 -10.92 -10.72
C ARG A 318 -16.68 -9.59 -10.39
N GLY A 319 -15.70 -9.17 -11.19
CA GLY A 319 -15.05 -7.88 -11.03
C GLY A 319 -16.05 -6.72 -11.08
N ARG A 320 -16.96 -6.73 -12.06
CA ARG A 320 -18.01 -5.70 -12.21
C ARG A 320 -18.97 -5.65 -11.02
N THR A 321 -19.25 -6.79 -10.38
CA THR A 321 -20.18 -6.89 -9.25
C THR A 321 -19.54 -6.57 -7.90
N ASP A 322 -18.27 -6.90 -7.73
CA ASP A 322 -17.56 -6.72 -6.46
C ASP A 322 -16.90 -5.33 -6.33
N MET A 323 -16.49 -4.70 -7.44
CA MET A 323 -15.88 -3.36 -7.40
C MET A 323 -16.88 -2.26 -7.00
N ARG A 324 -16.36 -1.19 -6.40
CA ARG A 324 -17.07 0.00 -5.93
C ARG A 324 -16.85 1.19 -6.87
N GLU A 325 -17.71 2.20 -6.79
CA GLU A 325 -17.70 3.45 -7.58
C GLU A 325 -16.31 4.10 -7.73
N PRO A 326 -16.04 4.90 -8.79
CA PRO A 326 -16.94 5.29 -9.87
C PRO A 326 -16.89 4.34 -11.08
N VAL A 327 -18.06 4.14 -11.71
CA VAL A 327 -18.26 3.19 -12.82
C VAL A 327 -17.37 3.44 -14.05
N PRO A 328 -17.08 4.68 -14.50
CA PRO A 328 -16.21 4.89 -15.66
C PRO A 328 -14.77 4.41 -15.46
N GLU A 329 -14.19 4.64 -14.28
CA GLU A 329 -12.84 4.17 -13.95
C GLU A 329 -12.82 2.65 -13.78
N GLN A 330 -13.88 2.10 -13.19
CA GLN A 330 -14.09 0.66 -13.06
C GLN A 330 -14.09 -0.04 -14.44
N GLU A 331 -14.83 0.48 -15.42
CA GLU A 331 -14.89 -0.11 -16.77
C GLU A 331 -13.54 -0.04 -17.50
N ALA A 332 -12.79 1.07 -17.34
CA ALA A 332 -11.44 1.18 -17.89
C ALA A 332 -10.49 0.13 -17.29
N GLN A 333 -10.53 -0.07 -15.97
CA GLN A 333 -9.72 -1.07 -15.28
C GLN A 333 -10.11 -2.51 -15.66
N LEU A 334 -11.40 -2.80 -15.81
CA LEU A 334 -11.88 -4.11 -16.26
C LEU A 334 -11.49 -4.39 -17.71
N THR A 335 -11.45 -3.37 -18.56
CA THR A 335 -10.96 -3.49 -19.94
C THR A 335 -9.46 -3.81 -19.97
N GLU A 336 -8.66 -3.12 -19.16
CA GLU A 336 -7.22 -3.40 -19.03
C GLU A 336 -6.98 -4.85 -18.55
N LEU A 337 -7.74 -5.29 -17.53
CA LEU A 337 -7.71 -6.66 -17.06
C LEU A 337 -8.12 -7.65 -18.16
N GLU A 338 -9.20 -7.39 -18.90
CA GLU A 338 -9.64 -8.28 -19.98
C GLU A 338 -8.52 -8.52 -21.01
N GLU A 339 -7.83 -7.45 -21.40
CA GLU A 339 -6.71 -7.49 -22.33
C GLU A 339 -5.52 -8.30 -21.78
N GLU A 340 -5.18 -8.10 -20.51
CA GLU A 340 -4.14 -8.89 -19.83
C GLU A 340 -4.48 -10.39 -19.83
N LEU A 341 -5.66 -10.75 -19.34
CA LEU A 341 -6.12 -12.14 -19.26
C LEU A 341 -6.23 -12.78 -20.66
N ARG A 342 -6.64 -12.01 -21.67
CA ARG A 342 -6.68 -12.49 -23.06
C ARG A 342 -5.28 -12.81 -23.57
N ARG A 343 -4.32 -11.90 -23.39
CA ARG A 343 -2.94 -12.07 -23.87
C ARG A 343 -2.25 -13.28 -23.23
N GLU A 344 -2.45 -13.49 -21.93
CA GLU A 344 -1.91 -14.67 -21.23
C GLU A 344 -2.54 -15.96 -21.76
N ALA A 345 -3.86 -15.98 -21.94
CA ALA A 345 -4.57 -17.11 -22.51
C ALA A 345 -4.12 -17.42 -23.94
N GLU A 346 -3.93 -16.43 -24.80
CA GLU A 346 -3.45 -16.61 -26.18
C GLU A 346 -2.06 -17.24 -26.21
N THR A 347 -1.15 -16.78 -25.35
CA THR A 347 0.20 -17.33 -25.20
C THR A 347 0.15 -18.81 -24.80
N PHE A 348 -0.73 -19.14 -23.85
CA PHE A 348 -0.98 -20.52 -23.45
C PHE A 348 -1.58 -21.35 -24.59
N LEU A 349 -2.59 -20.84 -25.30
CA LEU A 349 -3.31 -21.56 -26.36
C LEU A 349 -2.40 -21.88 -27.55
N ASP A 350 -1.48 -21.00 -27.91
CA ASP A 350 -0.45 -21.29 -28.93
C ASP A 350 0.44 -22.48 -28.49
N THR A 351 0.92 -22.43 -27.25
CA THR A 351 1.73 -23.51 -26.67
C THR A 351 0.95 -24.82 -26.60
N TYR A 352 -0.31 -24.76 -26.17
CA TYR A 352 -1.23 -25.89 -26.09
C TYR A 352 -1.48 -26.51 -27.46
N GLY A 353 -1.78 -25.69 -28.48
CA GLY A 353 -2.04 -26.14 -29.85
C GLY A 353 -0.84 -26.89 -30.44
N LYS A 354 0.38 -26.38 -30.22
CA LYS A 354 1.63 -27.06 -30.64
C LYS A 354 1.78 -28.43 -29.97
N ARG A 355 1.51 -28.52 -28.66
CA ARG A 355 1.57 -29.81 -27.92
C ARG A 355 0.50 -30.78 -28.40
N PHE A 356 -0.72 -30.28 -28.60
CA PHE A 356 -1.85 -31.07 -29.09
C PHE A 356 -1.52 -31.69 -30.46
N LYS A 357 -1.04 -30.89 -31.43
CA LYS A 357 -0.61 -31.37 -32.76
C LYS A 357 0.44 -32.47 -32.64
N LYS A 358 1.48 -32.25 -31.83
CA LYS A 358 2.54 -33.24 -31.59
C LYS A 358 1.99 -34.56 -31.05
N PHE A 359 1.11 -34.50 -30.05
CA PHE A 359 0.50 -35.68 -29.46
C PHE A 359 -0.48 -36.39 -30.39
N ALA A 360 -1.22 -35.66 -31.22
CA ALA A 360 -2.13 -36.22 -32.21
C ALA A 360 -1.36 -37.07 -33.25
N ILE A 361 -0.24 -36.53 -33.75
CA ILE A 361 0.67 -37.25 -34.66
C ILE A 361 1.19 -38.53 -34.00
N LEU A 362 1.67 -38.43 -32.75
CA LEU A 362 2.21 -39.59 -32.01
C LEU A 362 1.16 -40.67 -31.75
N ALA A 363 -0.10 -40.27 -31.50
CA ALA A 363 -1.22 -41.17 -31.28
C ALA A 363 -1.77 -41.78 -32.58
N GLY A 364 -1.19 -41.48 -33.75
CA GLY A 364 -1.66 -41.98 -35.05
C GLY A 364 -2.98 -41.34 -35.51
N VAL A 365 -3.39 -40.23 -34.91
CA VAL A 365 -4.52 -39.44 -35.40
C VAL A 365 -4.00 -38.62 -36.58
N GLY A 366 -4.36 -39.04 -37.80
CA GLY A 366 -3.85 -38.45 -39.03
C GLY A 366 -4.05 -36.93 -39.09
N VAL A 367 -2.96 -36.18 -38.94
CA VAL A 367 -2.91 -34.75 -39.25
C VAL A 367 -2.81 -34.64 -40.76
N GLY A 368 -3.74 -33.93 -41.40
CA GLY A 368 -3.97 -33.98 -42.84
C GLY A 368 -2.70 -33.85 -43.69
N ALA A 369 -2.24 -34.98 -44.22
CA ALA A 369 -1.61 -35.06 -45.52
C ALA A 369 -2.56 -35.84 -46.42
N LEU A 370 -3.03 -35.18 -47.48
CA LEU A 370 -3.90 -35.74 -48.51
C LEU A 370 -3.18 -36.90 -49.21
N ALA A 371 -3.27 -38.12 -48.68
CA ALA A 371 -2.89 -39.33 -49.39
C ALA A 371 -4.13 -39.89 -50.09
N LEU A 372 -4.25 -39.62 -51.39
CA LEU A 372 -5.21 -40.29 -52.28
C LEU A 372 -4.85 -41.79 -52.33
N GLY A 373 -5.60 -42.62 -51.62
CA GLY A 373 -5.50 -44.08 -51.63
C GLY A 373 -6.86 -44.73 -51.36
N PRO A 374 -7.17 -45.89 -51.99
CA PRO A 374 -8.54 -46.29 -52.29
C PRO A 374 -9.33 -46.73 -51.06
N VAL A 375 -10.63 -46.43 -51.13
CA VAL A 375 -11.67 -46.61 -50.13
C VAL A 375 -11.81 -48.07 -49.69
N GLY A 376 -11.68 -48.32 -48.38
CA GLY A 376 -11.99 -49.59 -47.73
C GLY A 376 -12.62 -49.32 -46.36
N GLY A 377 -13.83 -49.83 -46.14
CA GLY A 377 -14.79 -49.38 -45.12
C GLY A 377 -14.39 -49.55 -43.64
N ALA A 378 -14.81 -48.57 -42.84
CA ALA A 378 -15.26 -48.74 -41.45
C ALA A 378 -16.01 -47.46 -41.03
N ALA A 379 -17.35 -47.49 -41.12
CA ALA A 379 -18.22 -46.42 -40.66
C ALA A 379 -18.29 -46.43 -39.12
N GLY A 380 -17.76 -45.39 -38.47
CA GLY A 380 -17.92 -45.19 -37.03
C GLY A 380 -16.92 -44.23 -36.37
N ALA A 381 -15.68 -44.14 -36.87
CA ALA A 381 -14.63 -43.30 -36.26
C ALA A 381 -14.30 -42.01 -37.04
N GLY A 382 -14.87 -41.85 -38.25
CA GLY A 382 -14.43 -40.83 -39.22
C GLY A 382 -14.70 -39.38 -38.83
N ILE A 383 -15.81 -39.09 -38.16
CA ILE A 383 -16.20 -37.69 -37.85
C ILE A 383 -15.32 -37.12 -36.72
N ALA A 384 -14.98 -37.96 -35.73
CA ALA A 384 -14.12 -37.56 -34.62
C ALA A 384 -12.66 -37.38 -35.08
N ALA A 385 -12.14 -38.30 -35.91
CA ALA A 385 -10.78 -38.22 -36.44
C ALA A 385 -10.61 -37.08 -37.48
N ALA A 386 -11.58 -36.87 -38.37
CA ALA A 386 -11.52 -35.79 -39.37
C ALA A 386 -11.60 -34.39 -38.73
N ALA A 387 -12.42 -34.22 -37.68
CA ALA A 387 -12.49 -32.97 -36.94
C ALA A 387 -11.20 -32.67 -36.15
N ILE A 388 -10.49 -33.70 -35.66
CA ILE A 388 -9.17 -33.53 -35.03
C ILE A 388 -8.10 -33.23 -36.08
N ALA A 389 -8.18 -33.83 -37.28
CA ALA A 389 -7.26 -33.57 -38.38
C ALA A 389 -7.36 -32.14 -38.94
N ALA A 390 -8.58 -31.58 -39.00
CA ALA A 390 -8.82 -30.23 -39.52
C ALA A 390 -8.29 -29.12 -38.59
N GLU A 391 -8.31 -29.34 -37.27
CA GLU A 391 -7.76 -28.39 -36.29
C GLU A 391 -6.26 -28.60 -36.02
N ALA A 392 -5.72 -29.76 -36.41
CA ALA A 392 -4.29 -30.05 -36.32
C ALA A 392 -3.49 -29.56 -37.54
N ALA A 393 -4.16 -29.21 -38.65
CA ALA A 393 -3.55 -28.60 -39.84
C ALA A 393 -2.99 -27.20 -39.55
#